data_AF-Q9I5Y0-F1
#
_entry.id   AF-Q9I5Y0-F1
#
_cell.length_a   1.000
_cell.length_b   1.000
_cell.length_c   1.000
_cell.angle_alpha   90.00
_cell.angle_beta   90.00
_cell.angle_gamma   90.00
#
_symmetry.space_group_name_H-M   'P 1'
#
loop_
_entity.id
_entity.type
_entity.pdbx_description
1 polymer ?
#
loop_
_entity_poly.entity_id
_entity_poly.type
_entity_poly.pdbx_seq_one_letter_code
_entity_poly.pdbx_strand_id
1 'polypeptide(L)'
;MRRWLLTLPFLLLAGCAGLHAPSRDVEEAASPSVARDPADPQDCLARSDCTTKTSRTLLFVFDYAEAGGELVVRDGRQLETPPAPQRSTWPALRIQLAEPVNGRFEFESPCLRKSGKGCRYSQAMLLKVYRSYLVGKPCSLLSPRAVKRCVDPAATAARR
;
A
#
# COMPACT_ATOMS: atom_id res chain seq x y z
N MET A 1 56.62 27.34 7.02
CA MET A 1 55.75 26.77 8.07
C MET A 1 54.29 27.05 7.72
N ARG A 2 53.38 26.17 8.14
CA ARG A 2 51.92 26.40 8.28
C ARG A 2 51.03 26.03 7.08
N ARG A 3 50.83 24.71 6.98
CA ARG A 3 49.71 23.98 6.38
C ARG A 3 48.36 24.45 6.96
N TRP A 4 47.76 25.53 6.46
CA TRP A 4 46.48 26.05 6.98
C TRP A 4 45.40 26.17 5.87
N LEU A 5 45.17 25.09 5.12
CA LEU A 5 44.11 25.04 4.09
C LEU A 5 43.15 23.85 4.24
N LEU A 6 43.07 23.22 5.41
CA LEU A 6 42.23 22.02 5.62
C LEU A 6 41.01 22.20 6.56
N THR A 7 40.63 23.42 6.90
CA THR A 7 39.48 23.66 7.81
C THR A 7 38.30 24.34 7.12
N LEU A 8 37.87 23.85 5.95
CA LEU A 8 36.63 24.35 5.33
C LEU A 8 35.56 23.33 4.89
N PRO A 9 35.56 22.02 5.22
CA PRO A 9 34.37 21.19 4.94
C PRO A 9 33.40 21.06 6.13
N PHE A 10 33.70 21.58 7.32
CA PHE A 10 32.88 21.32 8.53
C PHE A 10 31.70 22.28 8.76
N LEU A 11 31.52 23.33 7.95
CA LEU A 11 30.45 24.32 8.16
C LEU A 11 29.12 23.99 7.47
N LEU A 12 29.02 22.92 6.69
CA LEU A 12 27.81 22.58 5.93
C LEU A 12 26.82 21.64 6.67
N LEU A 13 27.10 21.25 7.92
CA LEU A 13 26.26 20.29 8.67
C LEU A 13 25.28 20.93 9.68
N ALA A 14 25.15 22.26 9.73
CA ALA A 14 24.23 22.93 10.66
C ALA A 14 22.82 23.25 10.09
N GLY A 15 22.46 22.72 8.92
CA GLY A 15 21.30 23.19 8.15
C GLY A 15 19.96 22.46 8.29
N CYS A 16 19.84 21.34 9.03
CA CYS A 16 18.62 20.50 8.97
C CYS A 16 17.86 20.30 10.29
N ALA A 17 18.12 21.10 11.33
CA ALA A 17 17.36 21.03 12.59
C ALA A 17 16.22 22.07 12.70
N GLY A 18 16.04 22.96 11.70
CA GLY A 18 15.13 24.11 11.78
C GLY A 18 13.74 23.96 11.12
N LEU A 19 13.47 22.88 10.37
CA LEU A 19 12.18 22.68 9.70
C LEU A 19 11.42 21.52 10.33
N HIS A 20 10.93 21.68 11.54
CA HIS A 20 9.72 21.01 12.05
C HIS A 20 9.15 21.87 13.18
N ALA A 21 8.58 23.01 12.82
CA ALA A 21 7.59 23.63 13.69
C ALA A 21 6.36 22.69 13.66
N PRO A 22 5.87 22.20 14.82
CA PRO A 22 4.66 21.38 14.85
C PRO A 22 3.50 22.24 14.38
N SER A 23 2.99 21.93 13.20
CA SER A 23 1.75 22.49 12.67
C SER A 23 0.66 22.22 13.71
N ARG A 24 0.17 23.31 14.29
CA ARG A 24 -1.00 23.35 15.17
C ARG A 24 -2.10 22.45 14.61
N ASP A 25 -2.71 21.68 15.51
CA ASP A 25 -3.90 20.88 15.30
C ASP A 25 -4.92 21.67 14.48
N VAL A 26 -4.93 21.43 13.18
CA VAL A 26 -6.09 21.77 12.35
C VAL A 26 -7.14 20.77 12.80
N GLU A 27 -8.08 21.27 13.60
CA GLU A 27 -9.31 20.56 13.93
C GLU A 27 -9.97 20.17 12.61
N GLU A 28 -9.77 18.90 12.24
CA GLU A 28 -10.04 18.38 10.92
C GLU A 28 -11.56 18.29 10.73
N ALA A 29 -12.09 19.19 9.91
CA ALA A 29 -13.51 19.25 9.58
C ALA A 29 -13.97 17.88 9.06
N ALA A 30 -14.80 17.21 9.86
CA ALA A 30 -15.39 15.93 9.52
C ALA A 30 -16.28 16.09 8.28
N SER A 31 -15.80 15.63 7.13
CA SER A 31 -16.68 15.34 6.00
C SER A 31 -17.70 14.27 6.43
N PRO A 32 -18.95 14.30 5.94
CA PRO A 32 -20.02 13.41 6.39
C PRO A 32 -19.56 11.96 6.28
N SER A 33 -19.34 11.34 7.44
CA SER A 33 -18.79 10.01 7.55
C SER A 33 -19.91 9.01 7.27
N VAL A 34 -19.80 8.27 6.16
CA VAL A 34 -20.28 6.89 6.19
C VAL A 34 -19.59 6.24 7.37
N ALA A 35 -20.34 5.69 8.33
CA ALA A 35 -19.77 5.04 9.49
C ALA A 35 -18.80 3.95 9.00
N ARG A 36 -17.50 4.21 9.18
CA ARG A 36 -16.42 3.30 8.80
C ARG A 36 -16.19 2.35 9.97
N ASP A 37 -15.94 1.09 9.63
CA ASP A 37 -15.57 0.11 10.65
C ASP A 37 -14.05 0.20 10.87
N PRO A 38 -13.57 0.70 12.02
CA PRO A 38 -12.14 0.69 12.31
C PRO A 38 -11.54 -0.73 12.33
N ALA A 39 -12.39 -1.75 12.39
CA ALA A 39 -11.99 -3.15 12.34
C ALA A 39 -11.75 -3.65 10.89
N ASP A 40 -12.28 -3.00 9.84
CA ASP A 40 -11.97 -3.35 8.45
C ASP A 40 -10.53 -2.90 8.09
N PRO A 41 -9.62 -3.82 7.73
CA PRO A 41 -8.27 -3.47 7.31
C PRO A 41 -8.18 -2.44 6.18
N GLN A 42 -9.21 -2.37 5.32
CA GLN A 42 -9.27 -1.46 4.17
C GLN A 42 -9.74 -0.05 4.52
N ASP A 43 -10.28 0.19 5.71
CA ASP A 43 -10.67 1.53 6.15
C ASP A 43 -9.52 2.21 6.88
N CYS A 44 -9.36 3.52 6.69
CA CYS A 44 -8.44 4.35 7.46
C CYS A 44 -9.16 5.60 7.94
N LEU A 45 -8.94 5.98 9.19
CA LEU A 45 -9.64 7.11 9.82
C LEU A 45 -8.78 8.38 9.81
N ALA A 46 -7.54 8.28 10.28
CA ALA A 46 -6.63 9.43 10.42
C ALA A 46 -5.64 9.53 9.24
N ARG A 47 -5.13 10.74 8.99
CA ARG A 47 -4.15 11.01 7.93
C ARG A 47 -2.91 10.13 7.98
N SER A 48 -2.38 9.95 9.18
CA SER A 48 -1.19 9.13 9.43
C SER A 48 -1.43 7.65 9.10
N ASP A 49 -2.62 7.12 9.44
CA ASP A 49 -3.00 5.74 9.10
C ASP A 49 -3.20 5.58 7.59
N CYS A 50 -3.94 6.48 6.94
CA CYS A 50 -4.15 6.45 5.48
C CYS A 50 -2.83 6.55 4.71
N THR A 51 -1.90 7.38 5.17
CA THR A 51 -0.56 7.51 4.56
C THR A 51 0.25 6.24 4.77
N THR A 52 0.24 5.67 5.98
CA THR A 52 0.93 4.40 6.29
C THR A 52 0.40 3.25 5.43
N LYS A 53 -0.92 3.14 5.28
CA LYS A 53 -1.57 2.12 4.43
C LYS A 53 -1.32 2.35 2.94
N THR A 54 -1.17 3.61 2.51
CA THR A 54 -0.72 3.93 1.14
C THR A 54 0.69 3.41 0.90
N SER A 55 1.65 3.68 1.79
CA SER A 55 3.01 3.13 1.68
C SER A 55 3.02 1.60 1.66
N ARG A 56 2.21 0.96 2.51
CA ARG A 56 2.05 -0.51 2.53
C ARG A 56 1.42 -1.06 1.25
N THR A 57 0.50 -0.32 0.63
CA THR A 57 -0.08 -0.66 -0.67
C THR A 57 0.99 -0.63 -1.77
N LEU A 58 1.89 0.36 -1.75
CA LEU A 58 2.99 0.41 -2.71
C LEU A 58 3.96 -0.77 -2.52
N LEU A 59 4.28 -1.15 -1.28
CA LEU A 59 5.08 -2.35 -0.99
C LEU A 59 4.40 -3.62 -1.53
N PHE A 60 3.10 -3.78 -1.32
CA PHE A 60 2.34 -4.89 -1.90
C PHE A 60 2.47 -4.94 -3.43
N VAL A 61 2.36 -3.79 -4.10
CA VAL A 61 2.49 -3.69 -5.57
C VAL A 61 3.88 -4.09 -6.04
N PHE A 62 4.94 -3.67 -5.34
CA PHE A 62 6.31 -4.05 -5.69
C PHE A 62 6.55 -5.55 -5.48
N ASP A 63 6.15 -6.10 -4.34
CA ASP A 63 6.29 -7.52 -4.04
C ASP A 63 5.43 -8.39 -4.98
N TYR A 64 4.30 -7.86 -5.45
CA TYR A 64 3.47 -8.47 -6.48
C TYR A 64 4.20 -8.57 -7.82
N ALA A 65 4.84 -7.48 -8.25
CA ALA A 65 5.63 -7.45 -9.48
C ALA A 65 6.87 -8.36 -9.37
N GLU A 66 7.58 -8.34 -8.23
CA GLU A 66 8.72 -9.21 -7.96
C GLU A 66 8.34 -10.68 -8.01
N ALA A 67 7.19 -11.05 -7.43
CA ALA A 67 6.71 -12.42 -7.46
C ALA A 67 6.35 -12.91 -8.88
N GLY A 68 6.25 -11.99 -9.84
CA GLY A 68 6.00 -12.26 -11.25
C GLY A 68 4.67 -11.72 -11.76
N GLY A 69 3.97 -10.87 -11.00
CA GLY A 69 2.84 -10.09 -11.49
C GLY A 69 3.29 -8.93 -12.38
N GLU A 70 2.30 -8.18 -12.90
CA GLU A 70 2.57 -6.94 -13.63
C GLU A 70 2.80 -5.77 -12.69
N LEU A 71 3.77 -4.92 -13.04
CA LEU A 71 3.89 -3.62 -12.38
C LEU A 71 2.71 -2.74 -12.83
N VAL A 72 2.04 -2.14 -11.85
CA VAL A 72 0.89 -1.27 -12.12
C VAL A 72 1.33 0.10 -12.64
N VAL A 73 0.47 0.72 -13.42
CA VAL A 73 0.52 2.15 -13.73
C VAL A 73 -0.33 2.92 -12.73
N ARG A 74 0.01 4.20 -12.52
CA ARG A 74 -0.75 5.09 -11.65
C ARG A 74 -1.48 6.12 -12.50
N ASP A 75 -2.78 6.26 -12.27
CA ASP A 75 -3.60 7.38 -12.74
C ASP A 75 -4.30 8.02 -11.54
N GLY A 76 -3.88 9.23 -11.17
CA GLY A 76 -4.36 9.89 -9.97
C GLY A 76 -4.21 9.04 -8.70
N ARG A 77 -5.31 8.54 -8.16
CA ARG A 77 -5.35 7.69 -6.96
C ARG A 77 -5.57 6.20 -7.28
N GLN A 78 -5.69 5.85 -8.56
CA GLN A 78 -5.87 4.50 -9.04
C GLN A 78 -4.52 3.89 -9.43
N LEU A 79 -4.28 2.65 -9.00
CA LEU A 79 -3.18 1.80 -9.41
C LEU A 79 -3.74 0.63 -10.21
N GLU A 80 -3.35 0.48 -11.47
CA GLU A 80 -3.95 -0.52 -12.37
C GLU A 80 -2.93 -1.25 -13.22
N THR A 81 -3.16 -2.53 -13.50
CA THR A 81 -2.38 -3.28 -14.49
C THR A 81 -2.54 -2.65 -15.89
N PRO A 82 -1.44 -2.45 -16.63
CA PRO A 82 -1.52 -1.84 -17.96
C PRO A 82 -2.40 -2.66 -18.93
N PRO A 83 -2.99 -2.03 -19.96
CA PRO A 83 -3.97 -2.66 -20.86
C PRO A 83 -3.41 -3.81 -21.71
N ALA A 84 -2.08 -3.85 -21.93
CA ALA A 84 -1.39 -4.92 -22.64
C ALA A 84 -0.36 -5.60 -21.71
N PRO A 85 -0.81 -6.39 -20.71
CA PRO A 85 0.10 -7.01 -19.77
C PRO A 85 0.84 -8.18 -20.44
N GLN A 86 2.13 -8.27 -20.18
CA GLN A 86 3.00 -9.34 -20.69
C GLN A 86 2.70 -10.69 -20.00
N ARG A 87 2.16 -10.66 -18.78
CA ARG A 87 2.03 -11.80 -17.86
C ARG A 87 0.57 -12.18 -17.62
N SER A 88 -0.03 -12.87 -18.58
CA SER A 88 -1.45 -13.25 -18.55
C SER A 88 -1.84 -14.34 -17.53
N THR A 89 -0.88 -15.01 -16.88
CA THR A 89 -1.14 -16.02 -15.84
C THR A 89 -1.33 -15.40 -14.45
N TRP A 90 -0.98 -14.13 -14.28
CA TRP A 90 -1.27 -13.37 -13.08
C TRP A 90 -2.56 -12.58 -13.28
N PRO A 91 -3.39 -12.42 -12.24
CA PRO A 91 -4.55 -11.54 -12.34
C PRO A 91 -4.09 -10.09 -12.59
N ALA A 92 -4.92 -9.28 -13.23
CA ALA A 92 -4.73 -7.84 -13.18
C ALA A 92 -4.91 -7.36 -11.74
N LEU A 93 -4.37 -6.18 -11.43
CA LEU A 93 -4.69 -5.43 -10.23
C LEU A 93 -5.43 -4.16 -10.62
N ARG A 94 -6.44 -3.81 -9.83
CA ARG A 94 -7.03 -2.48 -9.78
C ARG A 94 -7.22 -2.10 -8.32
N ILE A 95 -6.48 -1.09 -7.88
CA ILE A 95 -6.45 -0.65 -6.48
C ILE A 95 -6.76 0.83 -6.45
N GLN A 96 -7.84 1.22 -5.77
CA GLN A 96 -8.15 2.61 -5.49
C GLN A 96 -7.54 2.97 -4.13
N LEU A 97 -6.61 3.92 -4.12
CA LEU A 97 -6.02 4.42 -2.88
C LEU A 97 -7.06 5.21 -2.08
N ALA A 98 -7.10 4.98 -0.77
CA ALA A 98 -8.01 5.66 0.17
C ALA A 98 -7.78 7.16 0.29
N GLU A 99 -8.86 7.95 0.33
CA GLU A 99 -8.77 9.38 0.67
C GLU A 99 -7.83 9.67 1.83
N PRO A 100 -7.12 10.83 1.84
CA PRO A 100 -6.07 11.09 2.82
C PRO A 100 -6.55 11.00 4.26
N VAL A 101 -7.83 11.25 4.52
CA VAL A 101 -8.47 11.14 5.83
C VAL A 101 -9.83 10.50 5.64
N ASN A 102 -10.24 9.68 6.61
CA ASN A 102 -11.48 8.93 6.56
C ASN A 102 -11.67 8.30 5.16
N GLY A 103 -10.67 7.55 4.67
CA GLY A 103 -10.61 6.92 3.34
C GLY A 103 -10.71 5.38 3.35
N ARG A 104 -11.15 4.77 2.24
CA ARG A 104 -11.21 3.30 2.07
C ARG A 104 -10.39 2.89 0.85
N PHE A 105 -9.58 1.86 1.00
CA PHE A 105 -8.87 1.25 -0.12
C PHE A 105 -9.78 0.26 -0.83
N GLU A 106 -9.95 0.39 -2.15
CA GLU A 106 -10.66 -0.63 -2.94
C GLU A 106 -9.66 -1.55 -3.63
N PHE A 107 -10.00 -2.82 -3.72
CA PHE A 107 -9.11 -3.84 -4.28
C PHE A 107 -9.90 -4.79 -5.16
N GLU A 108 -9.44 -4.89 -6.41
CA GLU A 108 -9.88 -5.91 -7.35
C GLU A 108 -8.68 -6.55 -8.02
N SER A 109 -8.84 -7.83 -8.36
CA SER A 109 -7.83 -8.54 -9.12
C SER A 109 -8.44 -9.50 -10.14
N PRO A 110 -9.02 -8.97 -11.24
CA PRO A 110 -9.71 -9.79 -12.22
C PRO A 110 -8.72 -10.65 -13.01
N CYS A 111 -9.15 -11.86 -13.38
CA CYS A 111 -8.37 -12.71 -14.26
C CYS A 111 -8.57 -12.28 -15.71
N LEU A 112 -7.50 -11.84 -16.39
CA LEU A 112 -7.58 -11.30 -17.76
C LEU A 112 -7.79 -12.37 -18.84
N ARG A 113 -7.63 -13.65 -18.50
CA ARG A 113 -7.93 -14.74 -19.43
C ARG A 113 -9.43 -14.77 -19.70
N LYS A 114 -9.84 -14.88 -20.96
CA LYS A 114 -11.25 -14.95 -21.38
C LYS A 114 -12.08 -16.00 -20.61
N SER A 115 -11.47 -17.10 -20.19
CA SER A 115 -12.15 -18.15 -19.41
C SER A 115 -12.40 -17.77 -17.95
N GLY A 116 -11.81 -16.68 -17.44
CA GLY A 116 -11.74 -16.34 -16.01
C GLY A 116 -10.92 -17.34 -15.17
N LYS A 117 -10.35 -18.38 -15.81
CA LYS A 117 -9.67 -19.50 -15.14
C LYS A 117 -8.18 -19.50 -15.44
N GLY A 118 -7.42 -20.13 -14.54
CA GLY A 118 -5.99 -20.36 -14.69
C GLY A 118 -5.12 -19.15 -14.37
N CYS A 119 -5.67 -18.14 -13.69
CA CYS A 119 -4.85 -17.19 -12.97
C CYS A 119 -4.20 -17.86 -11.75
N ARG A 120 -2.97 -17.48 -11.45
CA ARG A 120 -2.14 -18.04 -10.37
C ARG A 120 -2.84 -17.97 -9.02
N TYR A 121 -3.54 -16.86 -8.77
CA TYR A 121 -4.27 -16.60 -7.54
C TYR A 121 -5.68 -16.11 -7.87
N SER A 122 -6.65 -16.46 -7.01
CA SER A 122 -8.00 -15.91 -7.07
C SER A 122 -8.06 -14.53 -6.41
N GLN A 123 -9.10 -13.75 -6.73
CA GLN A 123 -9.36 -12.47 -6.07
C GLN A 123 -9.44 -12.60 -4.55
N ALA A 124 -10.12 -13.63 -4.04
CA ALA A 124 -10.21 -13.86 -2.61
C ALA A 124 -8.84 -14.17 -1.97
N MET A 125 -7.92 -14.85 -2.67
CA MET A 125 -6.57 -15.08 -2.14
C MET A 125 -5.75 -13.80 -2.10
N LEU A 126 -5.75 -13.02 -3.18
CA LEU A 126 -4.98 -11.78 -3.22
C LEU A 126 -5.53 -10.71 -2.31
N LEU A 127 -6.85 -10.62 -2.13
CA LEU A 127 -7.46 -9.68 -1.18
C LEU A 127 -6.97 -9.95 0.25
N LYS A 128 -6.86 -11.22 0.66
CA LYS A 128 -6.33 -11.59 1.98
C LYS A 128 -4.87 -11.15 2.14
N VAL A 129 -4.05 -11.41 1.11
CA VAL A 129 -2.66 -10.97 1.10
C VAL A 129 -2.60 -9.45 1.17
N TYR A 130 -3.34 -8.72 0.34
CA TYR A 130 -3.38 -7.27 0.35
C TYR A 130 -3.75 -6.71 1.74
N ARG A 131 -4.80 -7.23 2.36
CA ARG A 131 -5.19 -6.86 3.74
C ARG A 131 -4.10 -7.14 4.77
N SER A 132 -3.31 -8.20 4.59
CA SER A 132 -2.16 -8.49 5.45
C SER A 132 -1.06 -7.41 5.38
N TYR A 133 -0.87 -6.80 4.20
CA TYR A 133 0.01 -5.63 4.05
C TYR A 133 -0.57 -4.42 4.76
N LEU A 134 -1.87 -4.14 4.60
CA LEU A 134 -2.53 -2.98 5.23
C LEU A 134 -2.38 -2.97 6.74
N VAL A 135 -2.44 -4.13 7.40
CA VAL A 135 -2.23 -4.27 8.86
C VAL A 135 -0.76 -4.39 9.28
N GLY A 136 0.19 -4.33 8.33
CA GLY A 136 1.63 -4.38 8.62
C GLY A 136 2.18 -5.77 8.96
N LYS A 137 1.48 -6.84 8.58
CA LYS A 137 1.91 -8.24 8.78
C LYS A 137 1.83 -9.00 7.45
N PRO A 138 2.66 -8.63 6.45
CA PRO A 138 2.50 -9.11 5.08
C PRO A 138 2.72 -10.61 4.95
N CYS A 139 1.80 -11.28 4.25
CA CYS A 139 2.02 -12.60 3.69
C CYS A 139 2.88 -12.49 2.43
N SER A 140 3.91 -13.35 2.30
CA SER A 140 4.77 -13.35 1.13
C SER A 140 4.05 -13.82 -0.14
N LEU A 141 4.21 -13.08 -1.25
CA LEU A 141 3.74 -13.44 -2.59
C LEU A 141 4.71 -14.37 -3.34
N LEU A 142 5.97 -14.42 -2.90
CA LEU A 142 7.06 -15.20 -3.51
C LEU A 142 6.87 -16.71 -3.36
N SER A 143 6.05 -17.15 -2.40
CA SER A 143 5.78 -18.57 -2.15
C SER A 143 4.28 -18.89 -2.26
N PRO A 144 3.85 -19.78 -3.16
CA PRO A 144 2.46 -20.23 -3.23
C PRO A 144 1.93 -20.82 -1.92
N ARG A 145 2.82 -21.41 -1.10
CA ARG A 145 2.46 -21.94 0.22
C ARG A 145 2.17 -20.81 1.22
N ALA A 146 2.91 -19.71 1.17
CA ALA A 146 2.67 -18.55 2.01
C ALA A 146 1.33 -17.89 1.68
N VAL A 147 1.02 -17.70 0.39
CA VAL A 147 -0.27 -17.17 -0.05
C VAL A 147 -1.44 -18.04 0.42
N LYS A 148 -1.35 -19.36 0.27
CA LYS A 148 -2.41 -20.29 0.69
C LYS A 148 -2.66 -20.30 2.21
N ARG A 149 -1.63 -20.07 3.01
CA ARG A 149 -1.73 -20.01 4.49
C ARG A 149 -2.03 -18.62 5.02
N CYS A 150 -2.15 -17.62 4.15
CA CYS A 150 -2.41 -16.26 4.58
C CYS A 150 -3.77 -16.18 5.29
N VAL A 151 -3.76 -15.70 6.53
CA VAL A 151 -4.96 -15.50 7.34
C VAL A 151 -5.54 -14.12 6.99
N ASP A 152 -6.85 -14.06 6.75
CA ASP A 152 -7.53 -12.79 6.49
C ASP A 152 -7.64 -11.98 7.79
N PRO A 153 -7.01 -10.79 7.87
CA PRO A 153 -7.17 -9.93 9.04
C PRO A 153 -8.62 -9.45 9.23
N ALA A 154 -9.40 -9.30 8.15
CA ALA A 154 -10.80 -8.90 8.25
C ALA A 154 -11.68 -9.98 8.89
N ALA A 155 -11.40 -11.25 8.59
CA ALA A 155 -12.10 -12.38 9.22
C ALA A 155 -11.72 -12.54 10.71
N THR A 156 -10.54 -12.05 11.09
CA THR A 156 -10.08 -12.03 12.49
C THR A 156 -10.71 -10.86 13.26
N ALA A 157 -10.90 -9.72 12.59
CA ALA A 157 -11.55 -8.54 13.13
C ALA A 157 -13.03 -8.78 13.43
N ALA A 158 -13.77 -9.42 12.51
CA ALA A 158 -15.20 -9.73 12.68
C ALA A 158 -15.53 -10.74 13.80
N ARG A 159 -14.51 -11.35 14.43
CA ARG A 159 -14.69 -12.28 15.57
C ARG A 159 -14.53 -11.62 16.93
N ARG A 160 -14.12 -10.36 16.98
CA ARG A 160 -13.92 -9.60 18.22
C ARG A 160 -15.16 -8.78 18.53
#